data_AF-A0AAN8CB50-F1
#
_entry.id   AF-A0AAN8CB50-F1
#
_cell.length_a   1.000
_cell.length_b   1.000
_cell.length_c   1.000
_cell.angle_alpha   90.00
_cell.angle_beta   90.00
_cell.angle_gamma   90.00
#
_symmetry.space_group_name_H-M   'P 1'
#
loop_
_entity.id
_entity.type
_entity.pdbx_description
1 polymer ?
#
loop_
_entity_poly.entity_id
_entity_poly.type
_entity_poly.pdbx_seq_one_letter_code
_entity_poly.pdbx_strand_id
1 'polypeptide(L)'
;MPLLCISLLALLLLPLSLSCDNKRTPKEVKNDYMPVVQPVINNVNGIITTSLQNSSCPALKHRIRGCTVENADIVSTLHSLTCKMRILNLNIYPTHLLVTTVLNSVRCPCHEKPTKEPSMGLRRRKAARERRNNQKKKEIKKRCKAEAILSAMTNCYQMLNTILADT
;
A
#
# COMPACT_ATOMS: atom_id res chain seq x y z
N MET A 1 25.79 -10.72 35.68
CA MET A 1 25.46 -10.78 34.23
C MET A 1 24.22 -11.65 34.05
N PRO A 2 23.03 -11.12 33.71
CA PRO A 2 21.90 -11.96 33.35
C PRO A 2 21.77 -12.00 31.82
N LEU A 3 22.09 -13.16 31.26
CA LEU A 3 21.93 -13.53 29.86
C LEU A 3 20.47 -13.95 29.63
N LEU A 4 19.72 -13.09 28.95
CA LEU A 4 18.65 -13.36 27.97
C LEU A 4 17.99 -14.76 28.04
N CYS A 5 17.10 -14.98 29.02
CA CYS A 5 16.09 -16.05 28.95
C CYS A 5 14.90 -15.59 28.08
N ILE A 6 15.13 -15.32 26.80
CA ILE A 6 14.02 -15.15 25.85
C ILE A 6 13.47 -16.55 25.61
N SER A 7 12.37 -16.89 26.30
CA SER A 7 11.68 -18.17 26.16
C SER A 7 11.36 -18.43 24.68
N LEU A 8 11.75 -19.60 24.15
CA LEU A 8 11.46 -20.03 22.76
C LEU A 8 9.97 -19.94 22.40
N LEU A 9 9.08 -19.94 23.39
CA LEU A 9 7.64 -19.70 23.23
C LEU A 9 7.32 -18.31 22.65
N ALA A 10 8.12 -17.29 22.92
CA ALA A 10 7.94 -15.96 22.34
C ALA A 10 8.19 -15.96 20.82
N LEU A 11 9.08 -16.82 20.31
CA LEU A 11 9.32 -16.98 18.88
C LEU A 11 8.17 -17.70 18.17
N LEU A 12 7.47 -18.62 18.86
CA LEU A 12 6.28 -19.30 18.33
C LEU A 12 5.02 -18.43 18.34
N LEU A 13 4.97 -17.45 19.25
CA LEU A 13 3.91 -16.44 19.31
C LEU A 13 4.19 -15.23 18.41
N LEU A 14 5.33 -15.18 17.70
CA LEU A 14 5.50 -14.19 16.65
C LEU A 14 4.42 -14.44 15.58
N PRO A 15 3.55 -13.45 15.29
CA PRO A 15 2.56 -13.59 14.23
C PRO A 15 3.20 -14.15 12.95
N LEU A 16 2.62 -15.19 12.36
CA LEU A 16 3.00 -15.69 11.03
C LEU A 16 2.96 -14.59 9.94
N SER A 17 2.35 -13.44 10.25
CA SER A 17 2.39 -12.24 9.43
C SER A 17 3.74 -11.48 9.44
N LEU A 18 4.70 -11.83 10.31
CA LEU A 18 6.08 -11.28 10.38
C LEU A 18 7.06 -11.91 9.41
N SER A 19 6.81 -13.15 9.01
CA SER A 19 7.68 -13.87 8.09
C SER A 19 7.03 -13.93 6.72
N CYS A 20 7.47 -13.06 5.80
CA CYS A 20 7.15 -13.20 4.38
C CYS A 20 8.03 -14.30 3.72
N ASP A 21 8.21 -15.44 4.38
CA ASP A 21 9.17 -16.48 3.95
C ASP A 21 8.71 -17.21 2.69
N ASN A 22 7.41 -17.12 2.38
CA ASN A 22 6.79 -17.76 1.22
C ASN A 22 6.49 -16.77 0.07
N LYS A 23 7.29 -15.69 -0.03
CA LYS A 23 7.17 -14.71 -1.13
C LYS A 23 7.31 -15.42 -2.48
N ARG A 24 6.38 -15.12 -3.38
CA ARG A 24 6.48 -15.55 -4.77
C ARG A 24 7.69 -14.90 -5.44
N THR A 25 8.28 -15.65 -6.37
CA THR A 25 9.40 -15.17 -7.18
C THR A 25 8.97 -14.01 -8.09
N PRO A 26 9.90 -13.16 -8.53
CA PRO A 26 9.60 -12.10 -9.50
C PRO A 26 8.90 -12.63 -10.77
N LYS A 27 9.26 -13.83 -11.23
CA LYS A 27 8.64 -14.49 -12.40
C LYS A 27 7.18 -14.86 -12.17
N GLU A 28 6.86 -15.43 -11.01
CA GLU A 28 5.46 -15.75 -10.66
C GLU A 28 4.61 -14.49 -10.53
N VAL A 29 5.14 -13.45 -9.88
CA VAL A 29 4.45 -12.14 -9.74
C VAL A 29 4.25 -11.47 -11.09
N LYS A 30 5.21 -11.59 -12.03
CA LYS A 30 5.07 -11.14 -13.41
C LYS A 30 3.91 -11.83 -14.13
N ASN A 31 3.77 -13.14 -13.96
CA ASN A 31 2.73 -13.91 -14.63
C ASN A 31 1.31 -13.51 -14.17
N ASP A 32 1.16 -13.03 -12.94
CA ASP A 32 -0.11 -12.51 -12.43
C ASP A 32 -0.43 -11.08 -12.95
N TYR A 33 0.57 -10.34 -13.44
CA TYR A 33 0.42 -8.92 -13.75
C TYR A 33 -0.63 -8.65 -14.83
N MET A 34 -0.41 -9.16 -16.05
CA MET A 34 -1.30 -8.91 -17.19
C MET A 34 -2.72 -9.46 -16.97
N PRO A 35 -2.92 -10.74 -16.58
CA PRO A 35 -4.26 -11.31 -16.50
C PRO A 35 -5.06 -10.87 -15.26
N VAL A 36 -4.39 -10.51 -14.15
CA VAL A 36 -5.08 -10.30 -12.87
C VAL A 36 -4.88 -8.88 -12.33
N VAL A 37 -3.66 -8.38 -12.27
CA VAL A 37 -3.35 -7.13 -11.54
C VAL A 37 -3.63 -5.89 -12.39
N GLN A 38 -3.21 -5.89 -13.65
CA GLN A 38 -3.26 -4.73 -14.55
C GLN A 38 -4.69 -4.22 -14.79
N PRO A 39 -5.70 -5.08 -15.04
CA PRO A 39 -7.09 -4.61 -15.21
C PRO A 39 -7.60 -3.88 -13.96
N VAL A 40 -7.23 -4.38 -12.77
CA VAL A 40 -7.64 -3.78 -11.49
C VAL A 40 -6.91 -2.46 -11.26
N ILE A 41 -5.60 -2.37 -11.57
CA ILE A 41 -4.85 -1.10 -11.52
C ILE A 41 -5.50 -0.05 -12.41
N ASN A 42 -5.80 -0.40 -13.67
CA ASN A 42 -6.38 0.53 -14.64
C ASN A 42 -7.75 1.05 -14.17
N ASN A 43 -8.60 0.16 -13.65
CA ASN A 43 -9.89 0.54 -13.09
C ASN A 43 -9.75 1.50 -11.90
N VAL A 44 -8.90 1.17 -10.92
CA VAL A 44 -8.68 2.04 -9.74
C VAL A 44 -8.10 3.38 -10.16
N ASN A 45 -7.15 3.39 -11.11
CA ASN A 45 -6.55 4.61 -11.62
C ASN A 45 -7.60 5.52 -12.26
N GLY A 46 -8.45 4.99 -13.15
CA GLY A 46 -9.53 5.75 -13.77
C GLY A 46 -10.48 6.39 -12.75
N ILE A 47 -10.84 5.66 -11.70
CA ILE A 47 -11.70 6.17 -10.61
C ILE A 47 -11.02 7.29 -9.83
N ILE A 48 -9.75 7.10 -9.47
CA ILE A 48 -9.00 8.10 -8.70
C ILE A 48 -8.76 9.36 -9.52
N THR A 49 -8.31 9.23 -10.77
CA THR A 49 -8.09 10.36 -11.68
C THR A 49 -9.38 11.12 -11.91
N THR A 50 -10.51 10.43 -12.19
CA THR A 50 -11.83 11.08 -12.35
C THR A 50 -12.22 11.85 -11.10
N SER A 51 -12.00 11.27 -9.92
CA SER A 51 -12.26 11.94 -8.66
C SER A 51 -11.35 13.14 -8.37
N LEU A 52 -10.18 13.21 -9.01
CA LEU A 52 -9.19 14.28 -8.83
C LEU A 52 -9.25 15.36 -9.90
N GLN A 53 -10.04 15.18 -10.98
CA GLN A 53 -10.15 16.13 -12.11
C GLN A 53 -10.33 17.59 -11.68
N ASN A 54 -11.09 17.84 -10.61
CA ASN A 54 -11.39 19.18 -10.10
C ASN A 54 -10.62 19.53 -8.82
N SER A 55 -9.48 18.88 -8.56
CA SER A 55 -8.72 19.04 -7.32
C SER A 55 -7.23 18.96 -7.58
N SER A 56 -6.47 19.93 -7.08
CA SER A 56 -5.01 19.87 -7.12
C SER A 56 -4.46 19.00 -6.01
N CYS A 57 -3.46 18.19 -6.34
CA CYS A 57 -2.75 17.38 -5.36
C CYS A 57 -1.71 18.22 -4.61
N PRO A 58 -1.81 18.33 -3.27
CA PRO A 58 -0.79 19.01 -2.50
C PRO A 58 0.51 18.21 -2.54
N ALA A 59 1.65 18.91 -2.45
CA ALA A 59 2.95 18.28 -2.36
C ALA A 59 2.99 17.22 -1.24
N LEU A 60 3.43 16.01 -1.60
CA LEU A 60 3.56 14.92 -0.65
C LEU A 60 4.85 15.12 0.18
N LYS A 61 4.70 15.25 1.51
CA LYS A 61 5.82 15.46 2.45
C LYS A 61 6.93 14.40 2.34
N HIS A 62 6.56 13.17 2.00
CA HIS A 62 7.49 12.08 1.73
C HIS A 62 7.19 11.52 0.35
N ARG A 63 8.21 11.42 -0.49
CA ARG A 63 8.09 10.78 -1.81
C ARG A 63 7.77 9.30 -1.62
N ILE A 64 6.88 8.80 -2.47
CA ILE A 64 6.59 7.38 -2.50
C ILE A 64 7.76 6.70 -3.20
N ARG A 65 8.51 5.88 -2.45
CA ARG A 65 9.61 5.07 -3.00
C ARG A 65 9.02 3.96 -3.86
N GLY A 66 9.23 4.05 -5.17
CA GLY A 66 8.92 3.01 -6.14
C GLY A 66 10.13 2.12 -6.43
N CYS A 67 10.02 1.29 -7.47
CA CYS A 67 11.12 0.47 -7.96
C CYS A 67 12.16 1.33 -8.70
N THR A 68 13.43 0.94 -8.59
CA THR A 68 14.57 1.55 -9.28
C THR A 68 15.43 0.45 -9.87
N VAL A 69 16.15 0.74 -10.96
CA VAL A 69 17.00 -0.24 -11.66
C VAL A 69 18.03 -0.87 -10.72
N GLU A 70 18.49 -0.08 -9.74
CA GLU A 70 19.50 -0.49 -8.75
C GLU A 70 18.94 -1.28 -7.54
N ASN A 71 17.61 -1.38 -7.34
CA ASN A 71 17.02 -2.07 -6.18
C ASN A 71 16.46 -3.43 -6.58
N ALA A 72 17.16 -4.49 -6.15
CA ALA A 72 16.97 -5.90 -6.51
C ALA A 72 15.69 -6.58 -5.97
N ASP A 73 14.80 -5.88 -5.25
CA ASP A 73 13.60 -6.50 -4.67
C ASP A 73 12.30 -5.76 -5.03
N ILE A 74 11.89 -5.98 -6.29
CA ILE A 74 10.64 -5.47 -6.85
C ILE A 74 9.43 -6.02 -6.07
N VAL A 75 9.48 -7.29 -5.67
CA VAL A 75 8.38 -7.97 -4.96
C VAL A 75 8.16 -7.33 -3.58
N SER A 76 9.23 -7.07 -2.83
CA SER A 76 9.15 -6.34 -1.55
C SER A 76 8.69 -4.90 -1.73
N THR A 77 9.07 -4.25 -2.83
CA THR A 77 8.61 -2.88 -3.13
C THR A 77 7.10 -2.86 -3.43
N LEU A 78 6.61 -3.80 -4.24
CA LEU A 78 5.18 -3.98 -4.52
C LEU A 78 4.39 -4.28 -3.24
N HIS A 79 4.92 -5.12 -2.36
CA HIS A 79 4.31 -5.37 -1.04
C HIS A 79 4.25 -4.09 -0.20
N SER A 80 5.34 -3.35 -0.08
CA SER A 80 5.40 -2.09 0.68
C SER A 80 4.41 -1.05 0.17
N LEU A 81 4.31 -0.89 -1.15
CA LEU A 81 3.37 0.01 -1.82
C LEU A 81 1.93 -0.41 -1.54
N THR A 82 1.62 -1.70 -1.68
CA THR A 82 0.30 -2.27 -1.42
C THR A 82 -0.12 -2.08 0.03
N CYS A 83 0.79 -2.29 0.98
CA CYS A 83 0.49 -2.07 2.39
C CYS A 83 0.29 -0.60 2.73
N LYS A 84 1.02 0.32 2.09
CA LYS A 84 0.76 1.76 2.20
C LYS A 84 -0.62 2.12 1.65
N MET A 85 -1.03 1.50 0.54
CA MET A 85 -2.36 1.70 -0.06
C MET A 85 -3.47 1.26 0.88
N ARG A 86 -3.34 0.07 1.49
CA ARG A 86 -4.31 -0.45 2.48
C ARG A 86 -4.51 0.52 3.65
N ILE A 87 -3.42 1.11 4.15
CA ILE A 87 -3.47 2.07 5.27
C ILE A 87 -4.21 3.37 4.92
N LEU A 88 -4.29 3.75 3.64
CA LEU A 88 -5.05 4.96 3.26
C LEU A 88 -6.54 4.82 3.55
N ASN A 89 -7.05 3.58 3.65
CA ASN A 89 -8.44 3.24 3.91
C ASN A 89 -9.38 4.13 3.07
N LEU A 90 -9.18 4.07 1.76
CA LEU A 90 -10.04 4.75 0.81
C LEU A 90 -11.39 4.02 0.80
N ASN A 91 -12.49 4.76 0.97
CA ASN A 91 -13.83 4.20 0.89
C ASN A 91 -14.25 4.00 -0.58
N ILE A 92 -13.43 3.25 -1.33
CA ILE A 92 -13.55 2.99 -2.76
C ILE A 92 -13.35 1.48 -2.94
N TYR A 93 -14.43 0.73 -3.17
CA TYR A 93 -14.39 -0.73 -3.23
C TYR A 93 -13.29 -1.30 -4.15
N PRO A 94 -13.07 -0.76 -5.37
CA PRO A 94 -11.97 -1.20 -6.24
C PRO A 94 -10.56 -1.11 -5.61
N THR A 95 -10.32 -0.20 -4.67
CA THR A 95 -9.01 -0.12 -3.99
C THR A 95 -8.78 -1.30 -3.04
N HIS A 96 -9.82 -1.81 -2.40
CA HIS A 96 -9.74 -3.00 -1.56
C HIS A 96 -9.45 -4.23 -2.41
N LEU A 97 -10.13 -4.35 -3.56
CA LEU A 97 -9.88 -5.42 -4.52
C LEU A 97 -8.42 -5.41 -4.99
N LEU A 98 -7.88 -4.24 -5.39
CA LEU A 98 -6.48 -4.11 -5.78
C LEU A 98 -5.50 -4.58 -4.70
N VAL A 99 -5.73 -4.15 -3.45
CA VAL A 99 -4.90 -4.54 -2.31
C VAL A 99 -4.89 -6.06 -2.16
N THR A 100 -6.06 -6.69 -2.13
CA THR A 100 -6.18 -8.14 -1.99
C THR A 100 -5.52 -8.87 -3.16
N THR A 101 -5.77 -8.43 -4.39
CA THR A 101 -5.19 -9.03 -5.60
C THR A 101 -3.67 -9.02 -5.56
N VAL A 102 -3.05 -7.88 -5.22
CA VAL A 102 -1.58 -7.77 -5.21
C VAL A 102 -0.97 -8.52 -4.02
N LEU A 103 -1.60 -8.52 -2.83
CA LEU A 103 -1.11 -9.32 -1.70
C LEU A 103 -1.19 -10.82 -1.99
N ASN A 104 -2.22 -11.28 -2.70
CA ASN A 104 -2.35 -12.67 -3.15
C ASN A 104 -1.28 -13.04 -4.18
N SER A 105 -0.98 -12.11 -5.11
CA SER A 105 0.10 -12.30 -6.09
C SER A 105 1.48 -12.38 -5.42
N VAL A 106 1.76 -11.53 -4.43
CA VAL A 106 3.04 -11.55 -3.70
C VAL A 106 3.11 -12.67 -2.67
N ARG A 107 1.96 -13.15 -2.18
CA ARG A 107 1.81 -14.07 -1.04
C ARG A 107 2.45 -13.58 0.25
N CYS A 108 2.35 -12.26 0.52
CA CYS A 108 2.65 -11.75 1.85
C CYS A 108 1.56 -10.80 2.35
N PRO A 109 1.00 -11.01 3.56
CA PRO A 109 0.02 -10.10 4.15
C PRO A 109 0.69 -8.79 4.60
N CYS A 110 -0.13 -7.77 4.84
CA CYS A 110 0.35 -6.56 5.50
C CYS A 110 0.28 -6.71 7.01
N HIS A 111 1.26 -6.15 7.72
CA HIS A 111 1.14 -5.95 9.15
C HIS A 111 -0.03 -5.04 9.48
N GLU A 112 -0.92 -5.53 10.34
CA GLU A 112 -1.88 -4.67 11.01
C GLU A 112 -1.08 -3.75 11.95
N LYS A 113 -1.19 -2.45 11.74
CA LYS A 113 -0.73 -1.52 12.78
C LYS A 113 -1.67 -1.70 13.97
N PRO A 114 -1.16 -1.80 15.20
CA PRO A 114 -2.03 -1.72 16.37
C PRO A 114 -2.84 -0.43 16.24
N THR A 115 -4.16 -0.58 16.19
CA THR A 115 -5.11 0.51 16.18
C THR A 115 -4.75 1.38 17.36
N LYS A 116 -4.17 2.57 17.13
CA LYS A 116 -3.95 3.52 18.23
C LYS A 116 -5.29 3.69 18.90
N GLU A 117 -5.36 3.32 20.18
CA GLU A 117 -6.55 3.51 21.00
C GLU A 117 -7.07 4.93 20.76
N PRO A 118 -8.40 5.10 20.61
CA PRO A 118 -8.97 6.42 20.45
C PRO A 118 -8.66 7.18 21.73
N SER A 119 -7.64 8.05 21.69
CA SER A 119 -7.34 8.96 22.80
C SER A 119 -8.62 9.75 23.06
N MET A 120 -9.28 9.49 24.19
CA MET A 120 -10.47 10.20 24.66
C MET A 120 -10.09 11.63 25.04
N GLY A 121 -9.75 12.45 24.04
CA GLY A 121 -9.62 13.88 24.19
C GLY A 121 -10.99 14.51 24.06
N LEU A 122 -11.63 14.82 25.19
CA LEU A 122 -12.78 15.72 25.24
C LEU A 122 -12.45 17.00 24.45
N ARG A 123 -13.06 17.20 23.27
CA ARG A 123 -12.94 18.46 22.53
C ARG A 123 -14.30 19.07 22.20
N ARG A 124 -14.57 20.13 22.98
CA ARG A 124 -15.55 21.22 22.86
C ARG A 124 -16.21 21.39 21.48
N ARG A 125 -17.53 21.54 21.53
CA ARG A 125 -18.41 22.05 20.47
C ARG A 125 -17.95 23.45 20.02
N LYS A 126 -17.39 23.56 18.81
CA LYS A 126 -17.45 24.75 17.94
C LYS A 126 -17.02 24.36 16.51
N ALA A 127 -17.68 24.96 15.52
CA ALA A 127 -17.41 24.93 14.07
C ALA A 127 -17.66 23.63 13.27
N ALA A 128 -18.92 23.37 12.90
CA ALA A 128 -19.30 22.30 11.96
C ALA A 128 -18.80 22.56 10.51
N ARG A 129 -18.56 23.82 10.12
CA ARG A 129 -18.19 24.21 8.74
C ARG A 129 -16.70 23.98 8.44
N GLU A 130 -15.80 24.27 9.39
CA GLU A 130 -14.35 23.97 9.26
C GLU A 130 -14.07 22.46 9.18
N ARG A 131 -14.84 21.65 9.92
CA ARG A 131 -14.71 20.19 9.90
C ARG A 131 -14.92 19.61 8.51
N ARG A 132 -15.89 20.11 7.74
CA ARG A 132 -16.20 19.61 6.38
C ARG A 132 -15.09 19.91 5.38
N ASN A 133 -14.55 21.13 5.39
CA ASN A 133 -13.43 21.50 4.50
C ASN A 133 -12.15 20.73 4.84
N ASN A 134 -11.84 20.54 6.12
CA ASN A 134 -10.70 19.73 6.56
C ASN A 134 -10.85 18.25 6.18
N GLN A 135 -12.08 17.71 6.25
CA GLN A 135 -12.35 16.34 5.81
C GLN A 135 -12.18 16.18 4.30
N LYS A 136 -12.73 17.11 3.50
CA LYS A 136 -12.55 17.11 2.03
C LYS A 136 -11.07 17.17 1.65
N LYS A 137 -10.29 18.06 2.29
CA LYS A 137 -8.84 18.17 2.07
C LYS A 137 -8.09 16.88 2.44
N LYS A 138 -8.51 16.21 3.52
CA LYS A 138 -7.94 14.92 3.94
C LYS A 138 -8.22 13.81 2.93
N GLU A 139 -9.45 13.73 2.41
CA GLU A 139 -9.83 12.76 1.39
C GLU A 139 -9.09 12.98 0.06
N ILE A 140 -8.99 14.24 -0.41
CA ILE A 140 -8.18 14.58 -1.59
C ILE A 140 -6.72 14.14 -1.39
N LYS A 141 -6.13 14.45 -0.22
CA LYS A 141 -4.75 14.03 0.09
C LYS A 141 -4.56 12.52 0.07
N LYS A 142 -5.55 11.74 0.53
CA LYS A 142 -5.49 10.27 0.43
C LYS A 142 -5.55 9.80 -1.02
N ARG A 143 -6.44 10.39 -1.84
CA ARG A 143 -6.56 10.06 -3.28
C ARG A 143 -5.28 10.38 -4.05
N CYS A 144 -4.67 11.53 -3.81
CA CYS A 144 -3.37 11.90 -4.39
C CYS A 144 -2.24 10.95 -3.97
N LYS A 145 -2.22 10.50 -2.71
CA LYS A 145 -1.27 9.48 -2.27
C LYS A 145 -1.50 8.16 -3.00
N ALA A 146 -2.75 7.76 -3.17
CA ALA A 146 -3.11 6.54 -3.86
C ALA A 146 -2.74 6.58 -5.35
N GLU A 147 -2.97 7.70 -6.03
CA GLU A 147 -2.48 7.93 -7.40
C GLU A 147 -0.96 7.76 -7.52
N ALA A 148 -0.20 8.36 -6.60
CA ALA A 148 1.25 8.19 -6.55
C ALA A 148 1.69 6.74 -6.27
N ILE A 149 0.93 5.99 -5.45
CA ILE A 149 1.18 4.56 -5.22
C ILE A 149 0.91 3.77 -6.49
N LEU A 150 -0.20 4.01 -7.18
CA LEU A 150 -0.56 3.34 -8.43
C LEU A 150 0.51 3.55 -9.49
N SER A 151 0.96 4.79 -9.67
CA SER A 151 2.05 5.11 -10.60
C SER A 151 3.33 4.33 -10.24
N ALA A 152 3.70 4.29 -8.96
CA ALA A 152 4.86 3.52 -8.51
C ALA A 152 4.70 1.99 -8.74
N MET A 153 3.50 1.45 -8.52
CA MET A 153 3.20 0.02 -8.74
C MET A 153 3.28 -0.32 -10.24
N THR A 154 2.68 0.51 -11.10
CA THR A 154 2.75 0.34 -12.55
C THR A 154 4.20 0.34 -13.03
N ASN A 155 5.02 1.30 -12.57
CA ASN A 155 6.43 1.34 -12.92
C ASN A 155 7.17 0.07 -12.45
N CYS A 156 6.89 -0.42 -11.24
CA CYS A 156 7.45 -1.67 -10.74
C CYS A 156 7.14 -2.88 -11.65
N TYR A 157 5.89 -3.02 -12.09
CA TYR A 157 5.50 -4.11 -12.99
C TYR A 157 6.09 -3.97 -14.40
N GLN A 158 6.19 -2.73 -14.91
CA GLN A 158 6.87 -2.48 -16.18
C GLN A 158 8.34 -2.87 -16.11
N MET A 159 9.05 -2.47 -15.05
CA MET A 159 10.43 -2.87 -14.82
C MET A 159 10.58 -4.40 -14.69
N LEU A 160 9.66 -5.03 -13.97
CA LEU A 160 9.63 -6.48 -13.82
C LEU A 160 9.49 -7.19 -15.17
N ASN A 161 8.65 -6.65 -16.06
CA ASN A 161 8.50 -7.18 -17.42
C ASN A 161 9.78 -7.05 -18.24
N THR A 162 10.46 -5.90 -18.17
CA THR A 162 11.73 -5.63 -18.88
C THR A 162 12.85 -6.55 -18.40
N ILE A 163 13.10 -6.60 -17.09
CA ILE A 163 14.18 -7.42 -16.52
C ILE A 163 14.03 -8.91 -16.89
N LEU A 164 12.78 -9.39 -16.91
CA LEU A 164 12.46 -10.79 -17.23
C LEU A 164 12.13 -11.02 -18.71
N ALA A 165 12.35 -10.03 -19.58
CA ALA A 165 12.32 -10.21 -21.03
C ALA A 165 13.73 -10.43 -21.60
N ASP A 166 14.76 -9.97 -20.88
CA ASP A 166 16.18 -10.08 -21.24
C ASP A 166 16.85 -11.37 -20.71
N THR A 167 16.09 -12.23 -20.02
CA THR A 167 16.49 -13.58 -19.53
C THR A 167 15.65 -14.66 -20.16
#